data_AF-A0A933RD81-F1
#
_entry.id   AF-A0A933RD81-F1
#
_cell.length_a   1.000
_cell.length_b   1.000
_cell.length_c   1.000
_cell.angle_alpha   90.00
_cell.angle_beta   90.00
_cell.angle_gamma   90.00
#
_symmetry.space_group_name_H-M   'P 1'
#
loop_
_entity.id
_entity.type
_entity.pdbx_description
1 polymer ?
#
loop_
_entity_poly.entity_id
_entity_poly.type
_entity_poly.pdbx_seq_one_letter_code
_entity_poly.pdbx_strand_id
1 'polypeptide(L)'
;MRSIRERQRFARGKGPRELRGTVDDDPSGLAAIRLRLTRTTGKVCTTYDGEAEAFKAMKKCGAARGRWFTIGTTADWTYLLPSKLGRGRYVLDLQVVDKAGNTTRLARGATRVVFTVA
;
A
#
# COMPACT_ATOMS: atom_id res chain seq x y z
N MET A 1 -1.24 -9.46 3.60
CA MET A 1 -0.16 -8.47 3.89
C MET A 1 0.50 -8.85 5.21
N ARG A 2 1.84 -8.81 5.35
CA ARG A 2 2.52 -9.33 6.56
C ARG A 2 3.24 -8.27 7.39
N SER A 3 3.83 -7.24 6.77
CA SER A 3 4.66 -6.26 7.50
C SER A 3 3.88 -5.23 8.33
N ILE A 4 2.59 -5.04 8.03
CA ILE A 4 1.73 -4.06 8.70
C ILE A 4 0.39 -4.71 9.02
N ARG A 5 -0.03 -4.61 10.28
CA ARG A 5 -1.32 -5.11 10.76
C ARG A 5 -2.39 -4.03 10.65
N GLU A 6 -3.65 -4.43 10.50
CA GLU A 6 -4.79 -3.51 10.58
C GLU A 6 -4.76 -2.78 11.94
N ARG A 7 -4.98 -1.46 11.88
CA ARG A 7 -4.94 -0.50 13.00
C ARG A 7 -3.60 -0.41 13.73
N GLN A 8 -2.50 -0.92 13.16
CA GLN A 8 -1.17 -0.78 13.76
C GLN A 8 -0.82 0.70 13.96
N ARG A 9 -0.19 1.02 15.09
CA ARG A 9 0.26 2.37 15.43
C ARG A 9 1.78 2.37 15.56
N PHE A 10 2.43 3.19 14.76
CA PHE A 10 3.86 3.43 14.84
C PHE A 10 4.13 4.73 15.60
N ALA A 11 5.14 4.69 16.48
CA ALA A 11 5.61 5.88 17.17
C ALA A 11 6.26 6.89 16.20
N ARG A 12 6.48 8.11 16.68
CA ARG A 12 7.11 9.19 15.90
C ARG A 12 8.47 8.74 15.36
N GLY A 13 8.70 8.91 14.06
CA GLY A 13 9.93 8.49 13.39
C GLY A 13 10.13 6.97 13.25
N LYS A 14 9.13 6.17 13.65
CA LYS A 14 9.14 4.70 13.56
C LYS A 14 8.19 4.16 12.49
N GLY A 15 7.69 5.01 11.59
CA GLY A 15 6.93 4.55 10.45
C GLY A 15 7.75 3.58 9.57
N PRO A 16 7.10 2.61 8.92
CA PRO A 16 7.81 1.61 8.13
C PRO A 16 8.48 2.28 6.93
N ARG A 17 9.68 1.81 6.58
CA ARG A 17 10.31 2.07 5.28
C ARG A 17 10.04 0.94 4.29
N GLU A 18 9.74 -0.25 4.81
CA GLU A 18 9.64 -1.44 4.01
C GLU A 18 8.26 -2.06 4.16
N LEU A 19 7.67 -2.38 3.02
CA LEU A 19 6.37 -3.02 2.91
C LEU A 19 6.59 -4.44 2.42
N ARG A 20 5.96 -5.43 3.08
CA ARG A 20 6.07 -6.84 2.70
C ARG A 20 4.75 -7.58 2.83
N GLY A 21 4.61 -8.60 2.01
CA GLY A 21 3.53 -9.55 2.11
C GLY A 21 3.80 -10.75 1.23
N THR A 22 2.87 -11.69 1.32
CA THR A 22 2.81 -12.81 0.40
C THR A 22 1.41 -12.84 -0.23
N VAL A 23 1.30 -13.50 -1.37
CA VAL A 23 0.02 -13.86 -2.01
C VAL A 23 -0.16 -15.36 -1.75
N ASP A 24 -1.24 -15.73 -1.07
CA ASP A 24 -1.45 -17.11 -0.57
C ASP A 24 -1.99 -18.10 -1.64
N ASP A 25 -2.00 -17.72 -2.92
CA ASP A 25 -2.50 -18.56 -4.04
C ASP A 25 -1.36 -18.94 -5.02
N ASP A 26 -1.58 -20.00 -5.82
CA ASP A 26 -0.63 -20.49 -6.84
C ASP A 26 -0.11 -19.33 -7.72
N PRO A 27 1.20 -19.03 -7.69
CA PRO A 27 1.79 -17.91 -8.43
C PRO A 27 1.75 -18.11 -9.95
N SER A 28 1.41 -19.30 -10.46
CA SER A 28 1.38 -19.59 -11.90
C SER A 28 0.47 -18.64 -12.70
N GLY A 29 -0.58 -18.13 -12.07
CA GLY A 29 -1.53 -17.17 -12.62
C GLY A 29 -1.16 -15.70 -12.42
N LEU A 30 -0.12 -15.38 -11.64
CA LEU A 30 0.23 -14.01 -11.26
C LEU A 30 0.78 -13.20 -12.46
N ALA A 31 0.16 -12.06 -12.76
CA ALA A 31 0.63 -11.12 -13.76
C ALA A 31 1.20 -9.83 -13.17
N ALA A 32 0.64 -9.34 -12.06
CA ALA A 32 1.19 -8.19 -11.36
C ALA A 32 0.71 -8.11 -9.91
N ILE A 33 1.55 -7.57 -9.03
CA ILE A 33 1.18 -7.05 -7.73
C ILE A 33 1.22 -5.55 -7.77
N ARG A 34 0.11 -4.92 -7.39
CA ARG A 34 -0.06 -3.48 -7.33
C ARG A 34 -0.32 -3.04 -5.91
N LEU A 35 0.26 -1.91 -5.53
CA LEU A 35 0.00 -1.24 -4.27
C LEU A 35 -0.68 0.11 -4.53
N ARG A 36 -1.48 0.53 -3.56
CA ARG A 36 -1.95 1.92 -3.46
C ARG A 36 -1.80 2.36 -2.02
N LEU A 37 -1.04 3.44 -1.83
CA LEU A 37 -0.74 3.99 -0.52
C LEU A 37 -1.25 5.42 -0.46
N THR A 38 -2.20 5.69 0.43
CA THR A 38 -2.69 7.04 0.70
C THR A 38 -2.40 7.44 2.14
N ARG A 39 -2.18 8.73 2.36
CA ARG A 39 -1.90 9.33 3.67
C ARG A 39 -2.83 10.50 3.91
N THR A 40 -3.36 10.59 5.12
CA THR A 40 -4.11 11.73 5.61
C THR A 40 -3.41 12.31 6.83
N THR A 41 -3.13 13.61 6.79
CA THR A 41 -2.53 14.37 7.88
C THR A 41 -3.39 15.59 8.16
N GLY A 42 -4.20 15.53 9.21
CA GLY A 42 -5.25 16.53 9.43
C GLY A 42 -6.23 16.55 8.25
N LYS A 43 -6.33 17.70 7.57
CA LYS A 43 -7.19 17.89 6.38
C LYS A 43 -6.48 17.57 5.05
N VAL A 44 -5.17 17.36 5.05
CA VAL A 44 -4.38 17.13 3.84
C VAL A 44 -4.38 15.65 3.50
N CYS A 45 -4.68 15.33 2.24
CA CYS A 45 -4.61 13.98 1.70
C CYS A 45 -3.59 13.89 0.57
N THR A 46 -2.75 12.86 0.62
CA THR A 46 -1.77 12.56 -0.41
C THR A 46 -1.86 11.10 -0.85
N THR A 47 -1.46 10.84 -2.09
CA THR A 47 -1.24 9.49 -2.62
C THR A 47 0.23 9.31 -2.88
N TYR A 48 0.75 8.13 -2.64
CA TYR A 48 2.08 7.76 -3.11
C TYR A 48 2.03 7.58 -4.63
N ASP A 49 3.04 8.11 -5.30
CA ASP A 49 3.31 7.92 -6.71
C ASP A 49 4.57 7.05 -6.80
N GLY A 50 4.42 5.85 -7.35
CA GLY A 50 5.50 4.86 -7.38
C GLY A 50 6.58 5.16 -8.42
N GLU A 51 6.27 5.96 -9.44
CA GLU A 51 7.24 6.37 -10.46
C GLU A 51 8.08 7.55 -9.96
N ALA A 52 7.43 8.55 -9.36
CA ALA A 52 8.11 9.70 -8.76
C ALA A 52 8.68 9.41 -7.35
N GLU A 53 8.43 8.21 -6.82
CA GLU A 53 8.75 7.77 -5.45
C GLU A 53 8.40 8.80 -4.36
N ALA A 54 7.25 9.46 -4.51
CA ALA A 54 6.89 10.62 -3.68
C ALA A 54 5.40 10.69 -3.38
N PHE A 55 5.06 11.32 -2.25
CA PHE A 55 3.67 11.66 -1.96
C PHE A 55 3.24 12.90 -2.73
N LYS A 56 2.16 12.77 -3.50
CA LYS A 56 1.54 13.87 -4.26
C LYS A 56 0.20 14.25 -3.63
N ALA A 57 -0.11 15.55 -3.64
CA ALA A 57 -1.37 16.07 -3.12
C ALA A 57 -2.58 15.53 -3.88
N MET A 58 -3.66 15.23 -3.15
CA MET A 58 -4.93 14.79 -3.72
C MET A 58 -5.93 15.93 -3.67
N LYS A 59 -6.62 16.20 -4.78
CA LYS A 59 -7.71 17.19 -4.84
C LYS A 59 -8.89 16.83 -3.92
N LYS A 60 -9.16 15.53 -3.76
CA LYS A 60 -10.22 15.00 -2.89
C LYS A 60 -9.68 13.83 -2.09
N CYS A 61 -9.92 13.83 -0.78
CA CYS A 61 -9.56 12.74 0.11
C CYS A 61 -10.28 11.42 -0.24
N GLY A 62 -9.68 10.29 0.14
CA GLY A 62 -10.29 8.96 0.02
C GLY A 62 -9.34 7.95 -0.60
N ALA A 63 -9.13 6.82 0.08
CA ALA A 63 -8.17 5.80 -0.35
C ALA A 63 -8.44 5.30 -1.77
N ALA A 64 -9.72 5.15 -2.14
CA ALA A 64 -10.14 4.72 -3.47
C ALA A 64 -9.66 5.66 -4.62
N ARG A 65 -9.32 6.90 -4.30
CA ARG A 65 -8.85 7.92 -5.26
C ARG A 65 -7.33 7.99 -5.38
N GLY A 66 -6.60 7.21 -4.58
CA GLY A 66 -5.15 7.11 -4.70
C GLY A 66 -4.74 6.39 -5.98
N ARG A 67 -3.46 6.55 -6.34
CA ARG A 67 -2.84 5.93 -7.50
C ARG A 67 -2.38 4.51 -7.17
N TRP A 68 -2.63 3.59 -8.09
CA TRP A 68 -2.03 2.27 -8.09
C TRP A 68 -0.64 2.35 -8.74
N PHE A 69 0.31 1.59 -8.22
CA PHE A 69 1.62 1.38 -8.81
C PHE A 69 1.99 -0.09 -8.72
N THR A 70 2.66 -0.60 -9.74
CA THR A 70 3.10 -2.00 -9.81
C THR A 70 4.42 -2.15 -9.06
N ILE A 71 4.55 -3.22 -8.27
CA ILE A 71 5.78 -3.52 -7.52
C ILE A 71 6.51 -4.77 -8.02
N GLY A 72 5.89 -5.54 -8.91
CA GLY A 72 6.49 -6.74 -9.50
C GLY A 72 5.48 -7.87 -9.70
N THR A 73 6.01 -9.08 -9.89
CA THR A 73 5.25 -10.29 -10.26
C THR A 73 5.58 -11.49 -9.38
N THR A 74 6.20 -11.27 -8.22
CA THR A 74 6.61 -12.33 -7.29
C THR A 74 5.62 -12.43 -6.12
N ALA A 75 5.14 -13.64 -5.80
CA ALA A 75 4.17 -13.85 -4.72
C ALA A 75 4.69 -13.37 -3.35
N ASP A 76 5.94 -13.70 -3.02
CA ASP A 76 6.68 -13.07 -1.93
C ASP A 76 7.27 -11.76 -2.40
N TRP A 77 6.71 -10.65 -1.92
CA TRP A 77 7.10 -9.33 -2.38
C TRP A 77 7.59 -8.46 -1.22
N THR A 78 8.55 -7.60 -1.55
CA THR A 78 9.06 -6.54 -0.69
C THR A 78 9.15 -5.27 -1.51
N TYR A 79 8.76 -4.15 -0.91
CA TYR A 79 8.89 -2.83 -1.50
C TYR A 79 9.54 -1.87 -0.50
N LEU A 80 10.70 -1.33 -0.88
CA LEU A 80 11.46 -0.38 -0.06
C LEU A 80 11.10 1.05 -0.46
N LEU A 81 10.50 1.80 0.44
CA LEU A 81 10.24 3.22 0.26
C LEU A 81 11.57 4.01 0.32
N PRO A 82 11.67 5.13 -0.40
CA PRO A 82 12.88 5.97 -0.38
C PRO A 82 13.16 6.51 1.03
N SER A 83 12.12 6.69 1.85
CA SER A 83 12.22 7.12 3.24
C SER A 83 11.17 6.46 4.14
N LYS A 84 11.40 6.48 5.46
CA LYS A 84 10.41 6.04 6.45
C LYS A 84 9.14 6.87 6.33
N LEU A 85 7.99 6.22 6.43
CA LEU A 85 6.71 6.93 6.46
C LEU A 85 6.64 7.90 7.65
N GLY A 86 6.36 9.17 7.36
CA GLY A 86 6.17 10.20 8.38
C GLY A 86 4.77 10.16 9.03
N ARG A 87 4.49 11.12 9.92
CA ARG A 87 3.22 11.24 10.65
C ARG A 87 1.97 11.20 9.76
N GLY A 88 0.98 10.39 10.09
CA GLY A 88 -0.33 10.44 9.42
C GLY A 88 -1.10 9.14 9.55
N ARG A 89 -2.35 9.18 9.09
CA ARG A 89 -3.18 7.98 8.93
C ARG A 89 -3.03 7.46 7.52
N TYR A 90 -2.68 6.21 7.38
CA TYR A 90 -2.44 5.56 6.10
C TYR A 90 -3.52 4.56 5.76
N VAL A 91 -3.79 4.41 4.47
CA VAL A 91 -4.49 3.25 3.91
C VAL A 91 -3.59 2.67 2.84
N LEU A 92 -3.23 1.41 3.03
CA LEU A 92 -2.42 0.64 2.13
C LEU A 92 -3.28 -0.49 1.56
N ASP A 93 -3.49 -0.44 0.26
CA ASP A 93 -4.22 -1.44 -0.50
C ASP A 93 -3.23 -2.25 -1.33
N LEU A 94 -3.53 -3.54 -1.46
CA LEU A 94 -2.85 -4.50 -2.30
C LEU A 94 -3.86 -5.08 -3.28
N GLN A 95 -3.46 -5.14 -4.54
CA GLN A 95 -4.24 -5.76 -5.60
C GLN A 95 -3.33 -6.72 -6.35
N VAL A 96 -3.75 -7.98 -6.43
CA VAL A 96 -3.15 -8.95 -7.35
C VAL A 96 -3.92 -8.90 -8.66
N VAL A 97 -3.20 -8.97 -9.77
CA VAL A 97 -3.72 -9.09 -11.12
C VAL A 97 -3.26 -10.42 -11.67
N ASP A 98 -4.18 -11.24 -12.17
CA ASP A 98 -3.83 -12.49 -12.85
C ASP A 98 -3.60 -12.28 -14.36
N LYS A 99 -3.13 -13.31 -15.05
CA LYS A 99 -2.88 -13.27 -16.51
C LYS A 99 -4.16 -13.09 -17.34
N ALA A 100 -5.33 -13.40 -16.78
CA ALA A 100 -6.63 -13.16 -17.41
C ALA A 100 -7.14 -11.73 -17.17
N GLY A 101 -6.45 -10.93 -16.35
CA GLY A 101 -6.83 -9.56 -16.00
C GLY A 101 -7.79 -9.46 -14.81
N ASN A 102 -8.11 -10.56 -14.12
CA ASN A 102 -8.91 -10.51 -12.89
C ASN A 102 -8.11 -9.83 -11.78
N THR A 103 -8.82 -9.18 -10.86
CA THR A 103 -8.18 -8.50 -9.74
C THR A 103 -8.75 -8.90 -8.39
N THR A 104 -7.90 -8.93 -7.36
CA THR A 104 -8.35 -9.26 -6.00
C THR A 104 -9.30 -8.20 -5.47
N ARG A 105 -10.33 -8.64 -4.73
CA ARG A 105 -11.20 -7.76 -3.97
C ARG A 105 -10.50 -7.23 -2.72
N LEU A 106 -10.71 -5.95 -2.41
CA LEU A 106 -10.16 -5.34 -1.19
C LEU A 106 -10.93 -5.80 0.05
N ALA A 107 -10.21 -6.37 1.00
CA ALA A 107 -10.70 -6.84 2.29
C ALA A 107 -9.81 -6.31 3.41
N ARG A 108 -10.42 -5.70 4.44
CA ARG A 108 -9.69 -5.16 5.60
C ARG A 108 -8.95 -6.28 6.34
N GLY A 109 -7.73 -6.00 6.76
CA GLY A 109 -6.88 -6.97 7.46
C GLY A 109 -6.16 -7.97 6.55
N ALA A 110 -6.54 -8.07 5.28
CA ALA A 110 -5.92 -8.97 4.30
C ALA A 110 -5.21 -8.20 3.18
N THR A 111 -5.99 -7.58 2.30
CA THR A 111 -5.54 -6.83 1.11
C THR A 111 -5.71 -5.32 1.26
N ARG A 112 -6.37 -4.86 2.34
CA ARG A 112 -6.41 -3.46 2.77
C ARG A 112 -6.02 -3.38 4.23
N VAL A 113 -5.03 -2.56 4.54
CA VAL A 113 -4.66 -2.25 5.93
C VAL A 113 -4.67 -0.75 6.18
N VAL A 114 -5.19 -0.37 7.33
CA VAL A 114 -5.22 1.01 7.82
C VAL A 114 -4.30 1.08 9.03
N PHE A 115 -3.34 2.00 9.03
CA PHE A 115 -2.42 2.17 10.15
C PHE A 115 -2.12 3.64 10.38
N THR A 116 -1.45 3.97 11.48
CA THR A 116 -1.08 5.36 11.80
C THR A 116 0.38 5.47 12.19
N VAL A 117 1.00 6.59 11.86
CA VAL A 117 2.30 7.02 12.37
C VAL A 117 2.08 8.32 13.15
N ALA A 118 2.61 8.39 14.37
CA ALA A 118 2.53 9.59 15.23
C ALA A 118 3.44 10.73 14.75
#